data_AF-A0A6M0CJ46-F1
#
_entry.id   AF-A0A6M0CJ46-F1
#
_cell.length_a   1.000
_cell.length_b   1.000
_cell.length_c   1.000
_cell.angle_alpha   90.00
_cell.angle_beta   90.00
_cell.angle_gamma   90.00
#
_symmetry.space_group_name_H-M   'P 1'
#
loop_
_entity.id
_entity.type
_entity.pdbx_description
1 polymer ?
#
loop_
_entity_poly.entity_id
_entity_poly.type
_entity_poly.pdbx_seq_one_letter_code
_entity_poly.pdbx_strand_id
1 'polypeptide(L)'
;NAFHRYAISGELTPEEAEEALEYSLSLEIEFYRNVSLHRKAFNLAKKLALPAAYDAHYLALAQDFSAEFYTADRRLFNAVNSIYSWVKLARE
;
A
#
# COMPACT_ATOMS: atom_id res chain seq x y z
N ASN A 1 -5.69 2.96 -11.56
CA ASN A 1 -4.86 4.12 -11.19
C ASN A 1 -5.79 5.20 -10.64
N ALA A 2 -5.47 5.82 -9.49
CA ALA A 2 -6.29 6.86 -8.87
C ALA A 2 -6.38 8.12 -9.75
N PHE A 3 -5.26 8.56 -10.34
CA PHE A 3 -5.21 9.72 -11.23
C PHE A 3 -6.15 9.58 -12.43
N HIS A 4 -6.18 8.39 -13.06
CA HIS A 4 -7.14 8.11 -14.13
C HIS A 4 -8.60 8.23 -13.66
N ARG A 5 -8.93 7.83 -12.42
CA ARG A 5 -10.30 7.99 -11.92
C ARG A 5 -10.64 9.46 -11.71
N TYR A 6 -9.70 10.27 -11.23
CA TYR A 6 -9.89 11.72 -11.09
C TYR A 6 -10.05 12.43 -12.45
N ALA A 7 -9.33 11.99 -13.48
CA ALA A 7 -9.55 12.48 -14.83
C ALA A 7 -10.96 12.14 -15.35
N ILE A 8 -11.43 10.91 -15.13
CA ILE A 8 -12.78 10.48 -15.55
C ILE A 8 -13.88 11.20 -14.75
N SER A 9 -13.66 11.50 -13.47
CA SER A 9 -14.64 12.25 -12.66
C SER A 9 -14.60 13.77 -12.91
N GLY A 10 -13.58 14.27 -13.64
CA GLY A 10 -13.37 15.69 -13.89
C GLY A 10 -12.78 16.46 -12.70
N GLU A 11 -12.27 15.77 -11.69
CA GLU A 11 -11.53 16.37 -10.57
C GLU A 11 -10.13 16.84 -10.99
N LEU A 12 -9.56 16.20 -12.01
CA LEU A 12 -8.34 16.63 -12.70
C LEU A 12 -8.63 16.66 -14.20
N THR A 13 -7.91 17.51 -14.94
CA THR A 13 -7.81 17.33 -16.40
C THR A 13 -7.00 16.06 -16.73
N PRO A 14 -7.12 15.50 -17.94
CA PRO A 14 -6.26 14.41 -18.38
C PRO A 14 -4.77 14.75 -18.25
N GLU A 15 -4.39 15.99 -18.58
CA GLU A 15 -3.01 16.48 -18.50
C GLU A 15 -2.53 16.57 -17.04
N GLU A 16 -3.34 17.12 -16.14
CA GLU A 16 -3.02 17.17 -14.70
C GLU A 16 -2.87 15.77 -14.09
N ALA A 17 -3.69 14.80 -14.53
CA ALA A 17 -3.60 13.42 -14.09
C ALA A 17 -2.31 12.72 -14.58
N GLU A 18 -1.84 13.04 -15.79
CA GLU A 18 -0.58 12.54 -16.34
C GLU A 18 0.62 13.20 -15.63
N GLU A 19 0.59 14.52 -15.43
CA GLU A 19 1.62 15.25 -14.68
C GLU A 19 1.75 14.74 -13.23
N ALA A 20 0.62 14.51 -12.54
CA ALA A 20 0.62 13.96 -11.20
C ALA A 20 1.19 12.53 -11.13
N LEU A 21 0.95 11.73 -12.17
CA LEU A 21 1.53 10.40 -12.30
C LEU A 21 3.05 10.48 -12.46
N GLU A 22 3.54 11.29 -13.41
CA GLU A 22 4.97 11.46 -13.65
C GLU A 22 5.69 12.02 -12.41
N TYR A 23 5.09 12.99 -11.73
CA TYR A 23 5.61 13.50 -10.47
C TYR A 23 5.71 12.40 -9.41
N SER A 24 4.66 11.58 -9.26
CA SER A 24 4.67 10.46 -8.31
C SER A 24 5.72 9.40 -8.63
N LEU A 25 5.98 9.16 -9.92
CA LEU A 25 7.02 8.23 -10.38
C LEU A 25 8.44 8.79 -10.22
N SER A 26 8.58 10.13 -10.18
CA SER A 26 9.85 10.81 -9.94
C SER A 26 10.29 10.78 -8.47
N LEU A 27 9.39 10.41 -7.55
CA LEU A 27 9.73 10.23 -6.15
C LEU A 27 10.79 9.12 -6.00
N GLU A 28 11.74 9.31 -5.09
CA GLU A 28 12.82 8.34 -4.81
C GLU A 28 12.31 7.12 -4.01
N ILE A 29 11.29 6.44 -4.55
CA ILE A 29 10.68 5.24 -3.98
C ILE A 29 11.36 4.01 -4.55
N GLU A 30 11.96 3.21 -3.68
CA GLU A 30 12.56 1.93 -4.08
C GLU A 30 11.50 0.83 -4.18
N PHE A 31 11.49 0.11 -5.31
CA PHE A 31 10.54 -0.97 -5.56
C PHE A 31 11.15 -2.34 -5.28
N TYR A 32 10.56 -3.06 -4.32
CA TYR A 32 10.98 -4.42 -3.97
C TYR A 32 10.11 -5.49 -4.64
N ARG A 33 10.75 -6.41 -5.39
CA ARG A 33 10.08 -7.47 -6.16
C ARG A 33 10.71 -8.85 -5.97
N ASN A 34 10.81 -9.31 -4.72
CA ASN A 34 11.39 -10.62 -4.39
C ASN A 34 10.33 -11.73 -4.37
N VAL A 35 10.62 -12.90 -4.96
CA VAL A 35 9.73 -14.08 -4.95
C VAL A 35 9.35 -14.52 -3.53
N SER A 36 10.27 -14.41 -2.57
CA SER A 36 10.00 -14.74 -1.17
C SER A 36 8.95 -13.82 -0.55
N LEU A 37 8.86 -12.55 -0.98
CA LEU A 37 7.87 -11.59 -0.52
C LEU A 37 6.45 -12.06 -0.85
N HIS A 38 6.23 -12.57 -2.06
CA HIS A 38 4.93 -13.11 -2.47
C HIS A 38 4.49 -14.30 -1.60
N ARG A 39 5.42 -15.20 -1.26
CA ARG A 39 5.13 -16.35 -0.37
C ARG A 39 4.79 -15.89 1.05
N LYS A 40 5.53 -14.92 1.59
CA LYS A 40 5.27 -14.34 2.92
C LYS A 40 3.91 -13.63 2.95
N ALA A 41 3.63 -12.80 1.96
CA ALA A 41 2.36 -12.10 1.81
C ALA A 41 1.18 -13.07 1.75
N PHE A 42 1.28 -14.14 0.96
CA PHE A 42 0.24 -15.16 0.88
C PHE A 42 -0.04 -15.83 2.24
N ASN A 43 1.01 -16.18 2.99
CA ASN A 43 0.87 -16.76 4.31
C ASN A 43 0.30 -15.78 5.33
N LEU A 44 0.71 -14.50 5.29
CA LEU A 44 0.17 -13.45 6.14
C LEU A 44 -1.32 -13.19 5.86
N ALA A 45 -1.72 -13.12 4.59
CA ALA A 45 -3.12 -12.94 4.22
C ALA A 45 -4.01 -14.04 4.81
N LYS A 46 -3.56 -15.30 4.74
CA LYS A 46 -4.25 -16.44 5.39
C LYS A 46 -4.29 -16.30 6.90
N LYS A 47 -3.16 -15.99 7.54
CA LYS A 47 -3.05 -15.87 9.01
C LYS A 47 -3.94 -14.76 9.57
N LEU A 48 -4.06 -13.66 8.84
CA LEU A 48 -4.79 -12.46 9.24
C LEU A 48 -6.22 -12.42 8.68
N ALA A 49 -6.65 -13.47 7.96
CA ALA A 49 -7.94 -13.53 7.28
C ALA A 49 -8.23 -12.30 6.38
N LEU A 50 -7.20 -11.79 5.71
CA LEU A 50 -7.35 -10.66 4.79
C LEU A 50 -8.06 -11.11 3.50
N PRO A 51 -8.94 -10.27 2.92
CA PRO A 51 -9.70 -10.63 1.72
C PRO A 51 -8.84 -10.76 0.46
N ALA A 52 -7.64 -10.17 0.46
CA ALA A 52 -6.70 -10.23 -0.64
C ALA A 52 -5.25 -10.25 -0.14
N ALA A 53 -4.33 -10.71 -0.99
CA ALA A 53 -2.90 -10.73 -0.68
C ALA A 53 -2.22 -9.36 -0.83
N TYR A 54 -2.81 -8.39 -1.54
CA TYR A 54 -2.17 -7.10 -1.82
C TYR A 54 -1.76 -6.35 -0.55
N ASP A 55 -2.67 -6.20 0.41
CA ASP A 55 -2.38 -5.58 1.71
C ASP A 55 -1.29 -6.33 2.47
N ALA A 56 -1.30 -7.66 2.39
CA ALA A 56 -0.30 -8.49 3.02
C ALA A 56 1.10 -8.36 2.41
N HIS A 57 1.25 -7.88 1.17
CA HIS A 57 2.56 -7.59 0.59
C HIS A 57 3.23 -6.42 1.29
N TYR A 58 2.48 -5.37 1.59
CA TYR A 58 3.02 -4.23 2.33
C TYR A 58 3.38 -4.61 3.76
N LEU A 59 2.56 -5.44 4.42
CA LEU A 59 2.88 -5.97 5.75
C LEU A 59 4.12 -6.86 5.74
N ALA A 60 4.25 -7.76 4.75
CA ALA A 60 5.42 -8.63 4.61
C ALA A 60 6.70 -7.81 4.37
N LEU A 61 6.61 -6.78 3.53
CA LEU A 61 7.75 -5.91 3.23
C LEU A 61 8.18 -5.14 4.48
N ALA A 62 7.25 -4.53 5.21
CA ALA A 62 7.55 -3.81 6.44
C ALA A 62 8.17 -4.74 7.51
N GLN A 63 7.70 -5.99 7.62
CA GLN A 63 8.31 -6.99 8.51
C GLN A 63 9.76 -7.32 8.12
N ASP A 64 10.04 -7.50 6.83
CA ASP A 64 11.39 -7.82 6.34
C ASP A 64 12.40 -6.71 6.63
N PHE A 65 11.95 -5.46 6.62
CA PHE A 65 12.77 -4.29 6.93
C PHE A 65 12.73 -3.86 8.40
N SER A 66 11.94 -4.53 9.25
CA SER A 66 11.65 -4.06 10.61
C SER A 66 11.21 -2.59 10.66
N ALA A 67 10.43 -2.17 9.65
CA ALA A 67 10.01 -0.80 9.45
C ALA A 67 8.62 -0.53 10.03
N GLU A 68 8.33 0.73 10.33
CA GLU A 68 6.96 1.17 10.54
C GLU A 68 6.18 1.15 9.23
N PHE A 69 4.93 0.67 9.27
CA PHE A 69 4.04 0.64 8.12
C PHE A 69 2.93 1.66 8.29
N TYR A 70 2.94 2.69 7.43
CA TYR A 70 1.90 3.70 7.38
C TYR A 70 0.89 3.36 6.28
N THR A 71 -0.39 3.34 6.63
CA THR A 71 -1.48 3.15 5.66
C THR A 71 -2.61 4.15 5.87
N ALA A 72 -3.17 4.63 4.77
CA ALA A 72 -4.44 5.38 4.79
C ALA A 72 -5.66 4.43 4.81
N ASP A 73 -5.46 3.13 4.60
CA ASP A 73 -6.54 2.14 4.68
C ASP A 73 -6.91 1.85 6.13
N ARG A 74 -8.00 2.49 6.58
CA ARG A 74 -8.57 2.28 7.91
C ARG A 74 -8.99 0.84 8.18
N ARG A 75 -9.51 0.14 7.17
CA ARG A 75 -10.00 -1.24 7.33
C ARG A 75 -8.82 -2.18 7.58
N LEU A 76 -7.75 -2.03 6.79
CA LEU A 76 -6.51 -2.76 7.01
C LEU A 76 -5.93 -2.45 8.40
N PHE A 77 -5.80 -1.16 8.74
CA PHE A 77 -5.32 -0.74 10.06
C PHE A 77 -6.12 -1.40 11.19
N ASN A 78 -7.45 -1.31 11.15
CA ASN A 78 -8.32 -1.89 12.16
C ASN A 78 -8.18 -3.41 12.28
N ALA A 79 -7.94 -4.11 11.15
CA ALA A 79 -7.78 -5.56 11.13
C ALA A 79 -6.48 -6.04 11.79
N VAL A 80 -5.41 -5.21 11.80
CA VAL A 80 -4.06 -5.69 12.18
C VAL A 80 -3.38 -4.93 13.31
N ASN A 81 -3.83 -3.72 13.68
CA ASN A 81 -3.12 -2.87 14.65
C ASN A 81 -3.02 -3.49 16.06
N SER A 82 -3.96 -4.35 16.45
CA SER A 82 -3.92 -5.06 17.74
C SER A 82 -2.86 -6.15 17.79
N ILE A 83 -2.43 -6.64 16.61
CA ILE A 83 -1.43 -7.70 16.45
C ILE A 83 -0.04 -7.08 16.17
N TYR A 84 -0.01 -5.99 15.40
CA TYR A 84 1.21 -5.34 14.94
C TYR A 84 1.23 -3.86 15.32
N SER A 85 1.97 -3.55 16.39
CA SER A 85 2.12 -2.18 16.92
C SER A 85 2.89 -1.22 15.99
N TRP A 86 3.65 -1.76 15.04
CA TRP A 86 4.38 -1.01 14.00
C TRP A 86 3.48 -0.58 12.83
N VAL A 87 2.21 -1.02 12.79
CA VAL A 87 1.23 -0.53 11.82
C VAL A 87 0.61 0.75 12.35
N LYS A 88 0.77 1.84 11.58
CA LYS A 88 0.26 3.17 11.87
C LYS A 88 -0.77 3.56 10.83
N LEU A 89 -1.80 4.28 11.27
CA LEU A 89 -2.65 4.97 10.33
C LEU A 89 -2.02 6.33 9.98
N ALA A 90 -1.80 6.55 8.68
CA ALA A 90 -1.45 7.87 8.18
C ALA A 90 -2.61 8.82 8.48
N ARG A 91 -2.34 9.90 9.24
CA ARG A 91 -3.34 10.94 9.49
C ARG A 91 -3.42 11.84 8.25
N GLU A 92 -4.63 12.29 7.96
CA GLU A 92 -4.89 13.46 7.13
C GLU A 92 -4.45 14.74 7.85
#